data_AF-A0A1Q3CR52-F1
#
_entry.id   AF-A0A1Q3CR52-F1
#
_cell.length_a   1.000
_cell.length_b   1.000
_cell.length_c   1.000
_cell.angle_alpha   90.00
_cell.angle_beta   90.00
_cell.angle_gamma   90.00
#
_symmetry.space_group_name_H-M   'P 1'
#
loop_
_entity.id
_entity.type
_entity.pdbx_description
1 polymer ?
#
loop_
_entity_poly.entity_id
_entity_poly.type
_entity_poly.pdbx_seq_one_letter_code
_entity_poly.pdbx_strand_id
1 'polypeptide(L)'
;MTFLVVDTPSPYNAIIGRPGLNLMEAIVSTRHLLMKFPTRFGVGEARGDQQTARQCYKTAVTDPGKDKVLPIANVELRGDMEPERPQPVEDVVQVPLEAGNSERVFQVGSQLGEVEKGELITFLRNNRDVFAWSAEEVPGISPSVIIHKLSVDPAMTPIRQKKRNFAP
;
A
#
# COMPACT_ATOMS: atom_id res chain seq x y z
N MET A 1 4.49 22.27 6.88
CA MET A 1 3.24 21.62 6.46
C MET A 1 2.13 22.63 6.67
N THR A 2 1.28 22.87 5.68
CA THR A 2 0.18 23.84 5.77
C THR A 2 -1.13 23.07 5.94
N PHE A 3 -1.97 23.47 6.88
CA PHE A 3 -3.24 22.80 7.18
C PHE A 3 -4.41 23.69 6.80
N LEU A 4 -5.45 23.09 6.21
CA LEU A 4 -6.75 23.72 6.09
C LEU A 4 -7.55 23.39 7.35
N VAL A 5 -7.98 24.41 8.09
CA VAL A 5 -8.85 24.25 9.25
C VAL A 5 -10.29 24.48 8.78
N VAL A 6 -11.14 23.49 8.99
CA VAL A 6 -12.56 23.55 8.66
C VAL A 6 -13.34 23.38 9.95
N ASP A 7 -14.18 24.35 10.28
CA ASP A 7 -15.09 24.28 11.42
C ASP A 7 -16.36 23.53 11.01
N THR A 8 -16.36 22.21 11.20
CA THR A 8 -17.48 21.34 10.84
C THR A 8 -17.57 20.16 11.80
N PRO A 9 -18.78 19.72 12.19
CA PRO A 9 -18.95 18.50 12.97
C PRO A 9 -18.47 17.29 12.17
N SER A 10 -17.31 16.76 12.55
CA SER A 10 -16.66 15.63 11.89
C SER A 10 -16.29 14.57 12.94
N PRO A 11 -16.40 13.27 12.62
CA PRO A 11 -15.90 12.19 13.49
C PRO A 11 -14.36 12.12 13.52
N TYR A 12 -13.68 12.89 12.66
CA TYR A 12 -12.23 12.95 12.56
C TYR A 12 -11.69 14.30 13.04
N ASN A 13 -10.64 14.26 13.86
CA ASN A 13 -9.92 15.46 14.32
C ASN A 13 -8.96 16.02 13.26
N ALA A 14 -8.47 15.17 12.34
CA ALA A 14 -7.59 15.56 11.25
C ALA A 14 -7.69 14.55 10.11
N ILE A 15 -7.59 15.02 8.87
CA ILE A 15 -7.50 14.18 7.67
C ILE A 15 -6.16 14.46 7.01
N ILE A 16 -5.31 13.44 6.94
CA ILE A 16 -3.96 13.55 6.39
C ILE A 16 -3.92 12.74 5.10
N GLY A 17 -3.74 13.43 3.98
CA GLY A 17 -3.61 12.78 2.67
C GLY A 17 -2.27 12.07 2.51
N ARG A 18 -2.18 11.24 1.46
CA ARG A 18 -0.94 10.53 1.07
C ARG A 18 0.30 11.44 0.97
N PRO A 19 0.25 12.64 0.36
CA PRO A 19 1.42 13.53 0.33
C PRO A 19 1.90 13.90 1.74
N GLY A 20 0.97 14.09 2.68
CA GLY A 20 1.31 14.43 4.05
C GLY A 20 1.91 13.27 4.83
N LEU A 21 1.38 12.06 4.65
CA LEU A 21 1.96 10.84 5.23
C LEU A 21 3.38 10.60 4.69
N ASN A 22 3.61 10.77 3.39
CA ASN A 22 4.93 10.61 2.77
C ASN A 22 5.92 11.66 3.28
N LEU A 23 5.49 12.92 3.42
CA LEU A 23 6.34 13.99 3.95
C LEU A 23 6.79 13.72 5.39
N MET A 24 5.94 13.06 6.18
CA MET A 24 6.26 12.66 7.55
C MET A 24 6.94 11.30 7.65
N GLU A 25 7.21 10.62 6.53
CA GLU A 25 7.70 9.23 6.49
C GLU A 25 6.86 8.31 7.40
N ALA A 26 5.55 8.56 7.43
CA ALA A 26 4.66 7.94 8.38
C ALA A 26 4.21 6.53 7.93
N ILE A 27 4.23 5.59 8.86
CA ILE A 27 3.74 4.23 8.68
C ILE A 27 2.43 4.09 9.46
N VAL A 28 1.34 3.79 8.75
CA VAL A 28 -0.01 3.67 9.33
C VAL A 28 -0.46 2.22 9.36
N SER A 29 -0.84 1.73 10.54
CA SER A 29 -1.50 0.45 10.73
C SER A 29 -2.99 0.68 11.04
N THR A 30 -3.84 0.51 10.02
CA THR A 30 -5.30 0.65 10.17
C THR A 30 -5.87 -0.35 11.16
N ARG A 31 -5.38 -1.60 11.14
CA ARG A 31 -5.81 -2.67 12.07
C ARG A 31 -5.60 -2.28 13.54
N HIS A 32 -4.48 -1.63 13.85
CA HIS A 32 -4.11 -1.28 15.23
C HIS A 32 -4.41 0.18 15.56
N LEU A 33 -4.99 0.94 14.62
CA LEU A 33 -5.21 2.38 14.72
C LEU A 33 -3.94 3.12 15.19
N LEU A 34 -2.78 2.75 14.64
CA LEU A 34 -1.49 3.27 15.05
C LEU A 34 -0.77 3.89 13.86
N MET A 35 -0.29 5.11 14.01
CA MET A 35 0.58 5.78 13.07
C MET A 35 1.93 6.03 13.74
N LYS A 36 3.02 5.63 13.09
CA LYS A 36 4.39 5.92 13.52
C LYS A 36 5.06 6.86 12.53
N PHE A 37 5.91 7.75 13.02
CA PHE A 37 6.67 8.68 12.18
C PHE A 37 7.99 9.07 12.86
N PRO A 38 9.07 9.34 12.10
CA PRO A 38 10.33 9.82 12.66
C PRO A 38 10.18 11.20 13.31
N THR A 39 10.90 11.38 14.41
CA THR A 39 11.09 12.66 15.09
C THR A 39 12.56 12.80 15.49
N ARG A 40 12.99 14.02 15.85
CA ARG A 40 14.35 14.27 16.36
C ARG A 40 14.72 13.50 17.63
N PHE A 41 13.74 12.90 18.32
CA PHE A 41 13.93 12.14 19.56
C PHE A 41 13.65 10.63 19.38
N GLY A 42 13.53 10.15 18.14
CA GLY A 42 13.15 8.77 17.82
C GLY A 42 11.77 8.68 17.19
N VAL A 43 11.09 7.55 17.36
CA VAL A 43 9.81 7.29 16.70
C VAL A 43 8.65 7.90 17.49
N GLY A 44 7.94 8.84 16.87
CA GLY A 44 6.67 9.35 17.36
C GLY A 44 5.53 8.37 17.05
N GLU A 45 4.55 8.29 17.95
CA GLU A 45 3.40 7.41 17.80
C GLU A 45 2.10 8.18 18.03
N ALA A 46 1.17 8.09 17.08
CA ALA A 46 -0.21 8.54 17.24
C ALA A 46 -1.13 7.32 17.28
N ARG A 47 -1.87 7.14 18.38
CA ARG A 47 -2.79 6.02 18.58
C ARG A 47 -4.24 6.51 18.55
N GLY A 48 -5.06 5.82 17.78
CA GLY A 48 -6.50 5.97 17.80
C GLY A 48 -7.13 5.17 18.94
N ASP A 49 -8.30 5.62 19.37
CA ASP A 49 -9.12 4.91 20.35
C ASP A 49 -9.98 3.86 19.64
N GLN A 50 -9.72 2.59 19.96
CA GLN A 50 -10.44 1.47 19.35
C GLN A 50 -11.91 1.39 19.80
N GLN A 51 -12.25 1.84 21.00
CA GLN A 51 -13.64 1.84 21.47
C GLN A 51 -14.44 2.91 20.73
N THR A 52 -13.92 4.13 20.68
CA THR A 52 -14.53 5.22 19.92
C THR A 52 -14.66 4.87 18.44
N ALA A 53 -13.62 4.31 17.81
CA ALA A 53 -13.68 3.90 16.41
C ALA A 53 -14.77 2.85 16.13
N ARG A 54 -14.92 1.85 17.02
CA ARG A 54 -15.99 0.83 16.92
C ARG A 54 -17.36 1.45 17.12
N GLN A 55 -17.50 2.39 18.04
CA GLN A 55 -18.77 3.08 18.29
C GLN A 55 -19.17 3.94 17.09
N CYS A 56 -18.24 4.71 16.51
CA CYS A 56 -18.47 5.49 15.29
C CYS A 56 -18.91 4.59 14.12
N TYR A 57 -18.23 3.45 13.93
CA TYR A 57 -18.62 2.48 12.91
C TYR A 57 -20.03 1.93 13.14
N LYS A 58 -20.34 1.56 14.39
CA LYS A 58 -21.67 1.07 14.75
C LYS A 58 -22.74 2.14 14.50
N THR A 59 -22.53 3.38 14.95
CA THR A 59 -23.47 4.48 14.72
C THR A 59 -23.69 4.70 13.21
N ALA A 60 -22.63 4.74 12.41
CA ALA A 60 -22.74 4.92 10.96
C ALA A 60 -23.51 3.80 10.25
N VAL A 61 -23.45 2.57 10.76
CA VAL A 61 -24.18 1.41 10.19
C VAL A 61 -25.62 1.32 10.71
N THR A 62 -25.89 1.77 11.94
CA THR A 62 -27.19 1.57 12.60
C THR A 62 -28.13 2.77 12.49
N ASP A 63 -27.60 3.97 12.25
CA ASP A 63 -28.38 5.21 12.10
C ASP A 63 -28.08 5.86 10.74
N PRO A 64 -28.81 5.48 9.66
CA PRO A 64 -28.75 6.15 8.38
C PRO A 64 -29.55 7.46 8.46
N GLY A 65 -29.14 8.36 9.36
CA GLY A 65 -29.71 9.69 9.48
C GLY A 65 -29.68 10.42 8.13
N LYS A 66 -30.72 11.21 7.85
CA LYS A 66 -31.09 11.86 6.58
C LYS A 66 -30.04 12.79 5.93
N ASP A 67 -28.81 12.80 6.39
CA ASP A 67 -27.73 13.37 5.60
C ASP A 67 -27.35 12.36 4.54
N LYS A 68 -27.11 12.89 3.33
CA LYS A 68 -26.50 12.12 2.26
C LYS A 68 -25.16 11.62 2.78
N VAL A 69 -25.15 10.45 3.40
CA VAL A 69 -24.05 9.51 3.30
C VAL A 69 -23.84 9.48 1.81
N LEU A 70 -22.84 10.21 1.30
CA LEU A 70 -22.35 9.94 -0.03
C LEU A 70 -21.93 8.49 0.12
N PRO A 71 -22.67 7.52 -0.45
CA PRO A 71 -22.15 6.19 -0.46
C PRO A 71 -20.79 6.35 -1.10
N ILE A 72 -19.75 5.85 -0.46
CA ILE A 72 -18.56 5.51 -1.22
C ILE A 72 -19.03 4.31 -2.06
N ALA A 73 -19.86 4.58 -3.08
CA ALA A 73 -20.41 3.62 -4.02
C ALA A 73 -19.31 3.02 -4.89
N ASN A 74 -18.07 3.46 -4.69
CA ASN A 74 -16.90 3.12 -5.46
C ASN A 74 -15.77 2.57 -4.56
N VAL A 75 -16.08 2.01 -3.38
CA VAL A 75 -15.23 0.94 -2.86
C VAL A 75 -15.84 -0.34 -3.41
N GLU A 76 -15.58 -0.57 -4.69
CA GLU A 76 -15.50 -1.92 -5.21
C GLU A 76 -14.43 -2.60 -4.36
N LEU A 77 -14.87 -3.38 -3.38
CA LEU A 77 -14.12 -4.56 -2.99
C LEU A 77 -13.96 -5.32 -4.30
N ARG A 78 -12.78 -5.20 -4.93
CA ARG A 78 -12.39 -6.05 -6.06
C ARG A 78 -12.49 -7.48 -5.55
N GLY A 79 -13.68 -8.07 -5.63
CA GLY A 79 -13.88 -9.48 -5.39
C GLY A 79 -13.14 -10.17 -6.50
N ASP A 80 -12.11 -10.95 -6.15
CA ASP A 80 -11.34 -11.88 -6.97
C ASP A 80 -11.21 -11.56 -8.48
N MET A 81 -11.19 -10.29 -8.85
CA MET A 81 -10.71 -9.84 -10.14
C MET A 81 -9.22 -10.01 -10.01
N GLU A 82 -8.72 -11.13 -10.52
CA GLU A 82 -7.35 -11.23 -11.03
C GLU A 82 -7.05 -9.86 -11.64
N PRO A 83 -6.09 -9.10 -11.08
CA PRO A 83 -5.85 -7.75 -11.54
C PRO A 83 -5.50 -7.87 -13.01
N GLU A 84 -6.45 -7.48 -13.86
CA GLU A 84 -6.26 -7.48 -15.30
C GLU A 84 -5.06 -6.58 -15.54
N ARG A 85 -3.90 -7.20 -15.75
CA ARG A 85 -2.65 -6.46 -15.89
C ARG A 85 -2.85 -5.56 -17.10
N PRO A 86 -2.60 -4.25 -16.98
CA PRO A 86 -2.67 -3.36 -18.12
C PRO A 86 -1.83 -3.96 -19.24
N GLN A 87 -2.48 -4.31 -20.34
CA GLN A 87 -1.77 -4.79 -21.51
C GLN A 87 -1.10 -3.57 -22.17
N PRO A 88 0.12 -3.72 -22.72
CA PRO A 88 0.73 -2.68 -23.50
C PRO A 88 -0.26 -2.18 -24.57
N VAL A 89 -0.41 -0.87 -24.69
CA VAL A 89 -1.25 -0.24 -25.73
C VAL A 89 -0.66 -0.47 -27.13
N GLU A 90 0.63 -0.76 -27.18
CA GLU A 90 1.41 -0.95 -28.39
C GLU A 90 2.19 -2.27 -28.35
N ASP A 91 2.52 -2.80 -29.52
CA ASP A 91 3.38 -3.98 -29.64
C ASP A 91 4.74 -3.73 -28.99
N VAL A 92 5.32 -4.76 -28.39
CA VAL A 92 6.61 -4.70 -27.70
C VAL A 92 7.65 -5.57 -28.36
N VAL A 93 8.89 -5.09 -28.36
CA VAL A 93 10.08 -5.82 -28.82
C VAL A 93 10.82 -6.35 -27.60
N GLN A 94 11.16 -7.64 -27.62
CA GLN A 94 11.99 -8.24 -26.58
C GLN A 94 13.47 -7.94 -26.84
N VAL A 95 14.14 -7.39 -25.84
CA VAL A 95 15.57 -7.04 -25.90
C VAL A 95 16.30 -7.79 -24.78
N PRO A 96 17.30 -8.64 -25.09
CA PRO A 96 18.08 -9.33 -24.08
C PRO A 96 18.92 -8.33 -23.28
N LEU A 97 18.89 -8.50 -21.96
CA LEU A 97 19.70 -7.72 -21.02
C LEU A 97 21.19 -7.96 -21.29
N GLU A 98 21.59 -9.22 -21.49
CA GLU A 98 22.97 -9.62 -21.76
C GLU A 98 23.06 -10.48 -23.04
N ALA A 99 24.15 -10.31 -23.79
CA ALA A 99 24.40 -11.12 -24.97
C ALA A 99 24.56 -12.60 -24.58
N GLY A 100 23.68 -13.46 -25.08
CA GLY A 100 23.68 -14.90 -24.81
C GLY A 100 22.72 -15.37 -23.72
N ASN A 101 22.01 -14.48 -23.03
CA ASN A 101 20.96 -14.84 -22.08
C ASN A 101 19.57 -14.47 -22.61
N SER A 102 18.78 -15.47 -23.00
CA SER A 102 17.41 -15.30 -23.49
C SER A 102 16.34 -15.35 -22.40
N GLU A 103 16.72 -15.64 -21.15
CA GLU A 103 15.77 -15.69 -20.02
C GLU A 103 15.52 -14.31 -19.41
N ARG A 104 16.52 -13.42 -19.45
CA ARG A 104 16.45 -12.06 -18.91
C ARG A 104 16.27 -11.05 -20.04
N VAL A 105 15.02 -10.75 -20.36
CA VAL A 105 14.64 -9.84 -21.45
C VAL A 105 13.81 -8.66 -20.96
N PHE A 106 14.04 -7.49 -21.55
CA PHE A 106 13.19 -6.32 -21.40
C PHE A 106 12.19 -6.23 -22.55
N GLN A 107 11.00 -5.69 -22.28
CA GLN A 107 10.02 -5.35 -23.31
C GLN A 107 10.06 -3.84 -23.55
N VAL A 108 10.39 -3.43 -24.78
CA VAL A 108 10.46 -2.03 -25.20
C VAL A 108 9.40 -1.78 -26.27
N GLY A 109 8.69 -0.65 -26.20
CA GLY A 109 7.67 -0.30 -27.20
C GLY A 109 8.23 -0.31 -28.62
N SER A 110 7.47 -0.90 -29.55
CA SER A 110 7.87 -1.04 -30.96
C SER A 110 7.91 0.29 -31.71
N GLN A 111 7.11 1.28 -31.28
CA GLN A 111 7.01 2.60 -31.93
C GLN A 111 8.05 3.61 -31.44
N LEU A 112 8.92 3.22 -30.50
CA LEU A 112 9.96 4.10 -29.98
C LEU A 112 11.00 4.41 -31.07
N GLY A 113 11.38 5.68 -31.21
CA GLY A 113 12.38 6.10 -32.20
C GLY A 113 13.72 5.40 -32.00
N GLU A 114 14.48 5.14 -33.07
CA GLU A 114 15.72 4.34 -32.98
C GLU A 114 16.74 4.89 -31.98
N VAL A 115 16.87 6.22 -31.92
CA VAL A 115 17.78 6.91 -30.99
C VAL A 115 17.32 6.70 -29.55
N GLU A 116 16.05 7.00 -29.26
CA GLU A 116 15.45 6.86 -27.92
C GLU A 116 15.47 5.41 -27.43
N LYS A 117 15.22 4.47 -28.35
CA LYS A 117 15.31 3.04 -28.10
C LYS A 117 16.73 2.62 -27.74
N GLY A 118 17.74 3.13 -28.44
CA GLY A 118 19.14 2.89 -28.13
C GLY A 118 19.55 3.42 -26.75
N GLU A 119 19.14 4.64 -26.42
CA GLU A 119 19.39 5.28 -25.13
C GLU A 119 18.72 4.52 -23.98
N LEU A 120 17.45 4.14 -24.16
CA LEU A 120 16.69 3.38 -23.16
C LEU A 120 17.30 1.99 -22.92
N ILE A 121 17.66 1.26 -23.97
CA ILE A 121 18.30 -0.05 -23.83
C ILE A 121 19.62 0.07 -23.08
N THR A 122 20.43 1.09 -23.40
CA THR A 122 21.71 1.34 -22.73
C THR A 122 21.50 1.67 -21.25
N PHE A 123 20.52 2.54 -20.95
CA PHE A 123 20.15 2.89 -19.59
C PHE A 123 19.71 1.66 -18.77
N LEU A 124 18.83 0.82 -19.33
CA LEU A 124 18.33 -0.39 -18.66
C LEU A 124 19.45 -1.40 -18.39
N ARG A 125 20.39 -1.57 -19.33
CA ARG A 125 21.57 -2.44 -19.15
C ARG A 125 22.49 -1.94 -18.07
N ASN A 126 22.68 -0.63 -17.97
CA ASN A 126 23.54 -0.03 -16.94
C ASN A 126 22.95 -0.15 -15.53
N ASN A 127 21.63 -0.31 -15.39
CA ASN A 127 20.92 -0.44 -14.12
C ASN A 127 20.36 -1.86 -13.90
N ARG A 128 21.08 -2.88 -14.39
CA ARG A 128 20.61 -4.28 -14.35
C ARG A 128 20.36 -4.83 -12.93
N ASP A 129 21.02 -4.26 -11.94
CA ASP A 129 20.98 -4.62 -10.52
C ASP A 129 19.74 -4.09 -9.79
N VAL A 130 19.02 -3.13 -10.39
CA VAL A 130 17.76 -2.60 -9.85
C VAL A 130 16.61 -3.58 -10.05
N PHE A 131 16.71 -4.46 -11.04
CA PHE A 131 15.67 -5.44 -11.37
C PHE A 131 15.91 -6.75 -10.63
N ALA A 132 14.82 -7.35 -10.14
CA ALA A 132 14.83 -8.70 -9.61
C ALA A 132 14.07 -9.64 -10.54
N TRP A 133 14.72 -10.71 -10.95
CA TRP A 133 14.17 -11.73 -11.84
C TRP A 133 13.52 -12.88 -11.07
N SER A 134 13.83 -12.99 -9.78
CA SER A 134 13.18 -13.92 -8.84
C SER A 134 12.98 -13.25 -7.48
N ALA A 135 12.12 -13.84 -6.65
CA ALA A 135 11.92 -13.38 -5.28
C ALA A 135 13.19 -13.51 -4.41
N GLU A 136 14.14 -14.34 -4.82
CA GLU A 136 15.41 -14.56 -4.11
C GLU A 136 16.41 -13.42 -4.33
N GLU A 137 16.32 -12.72 -5.45
CA GLU A 137 17.18 -11.58 -5.79
C GLU A 137 16.77 -10.28 -5.10
N VAL A 138 15.56 -10.23 -4.51
CA VAL A 138 15.15 -9.13 -3.64
C VAL A 138 15.51 -9.51 -2.21
N PRO A 139 16.61 -8.98 -1.62
CA PRO A 139 16.78 -9.05 -0.18
C PRO A 139 15.63 -8.25 0.42
N GLY A 140 14.58 -8.97 0.85
CA GLY A 140 13.40 -8.35 1.42
C GLY A 140 13.77 -7.41 2.57
N ILE A 141 12.85 -6.52 2.93
CA ILE A 141 13.04 -5.65 4.09
C ILE A 141 13.33 -6.54 5.31
N SER A 142 14.40 -6.22 6.04
CA SER A 142 14.85 -7.01 7.19
C SER A 142 13.65 -7.32 8.09
N PRO A 143 13.48 -8.58 8.53
CA PRO A 143 12.45 -8.95 9.51
C PRO A 143 12.44 -8.04 10.74
N SER A 144 13.60 -7.51 11.15
CA SER A 144 13.70 -6.55 12.25
C SER A 144 12.94 -5.24 12.02
N VAL A 145 12.73 -4.86 10.75
CA VAL A 145 12.06 -3.63 10.33
C VAL A 145 10.59 -3.89 9.97
N ILE A 146 10.30 -5.00 9.28
CA ILE A 146 8.94 -5.31 8.79
C ILE A 146 8.07 -6.08 9.79
N ILE A 147 8.66 -6.75 10.79
CA ILE A 147 7.89 -7.46 11.82
C ILE A 147 7.43 -6.48 12.90
N HIS A 148 6.13 -6.43 13.12
CA HIS A 148 5.55 -5.82 14.32
C HIS A 148 5.32 -6.90 15.40
N LYS A 149 5.89 -6.71 16.60
CA LYS A 149 5.51 -7.50 17.76
C LYS A 149 4.16 -7.02 18.29
N LEU A 150 3.19 -7.92 18.33
CA LEU A 150 1.93 -7.68 19.02
C LEU A 150 2.19 -7.64 20.53
N SER A 151 1.63 -6.65 21.23
CA SER A 151 1.61 -6.61 22.69
C SER A 151 0.62 -7.64 23.23
N VAL A 152 1.03 -8.90 23.22
CA VAL A 152 0.27 -10.02 23.78
C VAL A 152 0.83 -10.33 25.17
N ASP A 153 -0.05 -10.50 26.15
CA ASP A 153 0.33 -10.98 27.47
C ASP A 153 0.71 -12.48 27.37
N PRO A 154 1.97 -12.86 27.67
CA PRO A 154 2.41 -14.26 27.59
C PRO A 154 1.75 -15.16 28.65
N ALA A 155 1.16 -14.59 29.71
CA ALA A 155 0.42 -15.36 30.70
C ALA A 155 -0.98 -15.78 30.20
N MET A 156 -1.46 -15.17 29.10
CA MET A 156 -2.77 -15.46 28.53
C MET A 156 -2.70 -16.62 27.54
N THR A 157 -3.54 -17.64 27.76
CA THR A 157 -3.61 -18.81 26.88
C THR A 157 -4.18 -18.43 25.52
N PRO A 158 -3.60 -18.90 24.39
CA PRO A 158 -4.14 -18.66 23.06
C PRO A 158 -5.56 -19.21 22.90
N ILE A 159 -6.47 -18.41 22.37
CA ILE A 159 -7.86 -18.82 22.10
C ILE A 159 -8.02 -19.11 20.61
N ARG A 160 -8.34 -20.36 20.26
CA ARG A 160 -8.67 -20.75 18.88
C ARG A 160 -10.12 -20.35 18.57
N GLN A 161 -10.29 -19.34 17.73
CA GLN A 161 -11.63 -18.98 17.23
C GLN A 161 -12.11 -20.02 16.20
N LYS A 162 -13.35 -20.49 16.33
CA LYS A 162 -13.99 -21.34 15.31
C LYS A 162 -14.08 -20.57 13.99
N LYS A 163 -13.77 -21.25 12.88
CA LYS A 163 -13.97 -20.70 11.53
C LYS A 163 -15.43 -20.25 11.42
N ARG A 164 -15.67 -18.99 11.11
CA ARG A 164 -17.00 -18.51 10.77
C ARG A 164 -17.30 -18.96 9.35
N ASN A 165 -18.43 -19.61 9.16
CA ASN A 165 -18.96 -19.84 7.83
C ASN A 165 -19.46 -18.49 7.32
N PHE A 166 -18.72 -17.89 6.40
CA PHE A 166 -19.31 -16.87 5.54
C PHE A 166 -20.23 -17.62 4.56
N ALA A 167 -21.45 -17.12 4.38
CA ALA A 167 -22.43 -17.73 3.49
C ALA A 167 -21.86 -17.87 2.06
N PRO A 168 -22.35 -18.84 1.26
CA PRO A 168 -21.90 -19.03 -0.12
C PRO A 168 -22.23 -17.83 -1.01
#